data_AF-A0A958VYN2-F1
#
_entry.id   AF-A0A958VYN2-F1
#
_cell.length_a   1.000
_cell.length_b   1.000
_cell.length_c   1.000
_cell.angle_alpha   90.00
_cell.angle_beta   90.00
_cell.angle_gamma   90.00
#
_symmetry.space_group_name_H-M   'P 1'
#
loop_
_entity.id
_entity.type
_entity.pdbx_description
1 polymer ?
#
loop_
_entity_poly.entity_id
_entity_poly.type
_entity_poly.pdbx_seq_one_letter_code
_entity_poly.pdbx_strand_id
1 'polypeptide(L)' 'MRKIDILNTITDFRKAPNDIKTPAQLLSVLGEDKESQMKEMLAELVRDRVVKETELNGEKAYQVIAR' A
#
# COMPACT_ATOMS: atom_id res chain seq x y z
N MET A 1 -1.84 -12.89 5.48
CA MET A 1 -2.17 -11.47 5.27
C MET A 1 -3.24 -11.38 4.20
N ARG A 2 -4.11 -10.36 4.24
CA ARG A 2 -5.18 -10.11 3.28
C ARG A 2 -4.97 -8.74 2.62
N LYS A 3 -5.54 -8.53 1.42
CA LYS A 3 -5.51 -7.23 0.73
C LYS A 3 -6.00 -6.06 1.61
N ILE A 4 -6.97 -6.32 2.49
CA ILE A 4 -7.50 -5.32 3.43
C ILE A 4 -6.44 -4.81 4.42
N ASP A 5 -5.42 -5.63 4.74
CA ASP A 5 -4.34 -5.21 5.65
C ASP A 5 -3.45 -4.15 4.98
N ILE A 6 -3.15 -4.31 3.69
CA ILE A 6 -2.42 -3.32 2.87
C ILE A 6 -3.24 -2.04 2.77
N LEU A 7 -4.53 -2.15 2.44
CA LEU A 7 -5.41 -0.99 2.35
C LEU A 7 -5.49 -0.26 3.69
N ASN A 8 -5.72 -0.95 4.81
CA ASN A 8 -5.74 -0.30 6.12
C ASN A 8 -4.43 0.41 6.48
N THR A 9 -3.29 -0.14 6.03
CA THR A 9 -1.97 0.46 6.27
C THR A 9 -1.75 1.72 5.43
N ILE A 10 -2.21 1.74 4.17
CA ILE A 10 -2.12 2.92 3.29
C ILE A 10 -3.16 3.97 3.68
N THR A 11 -4.38 3.57 4.02
CA THR A 11 -5.50 4.51 4.17
C THR A 11 -5.63 5.08 5.57
N ASP A 12 -4.85 4.59 6.57
CA ASP A 12 -5.05 4.78 8.02
C ASP A 12 -6.29 5.63 8.32
N PHE A 13 -7.47 4.98 8.24
CA PHE A 13 -8.76 5.65 8.13
C PHE A 13 -9.05 6.59 9.31
N ARG A 14 -8.24 6.52 10.38
CA ARG A 14 -8.35 7.35 11.57
C ARG A 14 -7.58 8.66 11.47
N LYS A 15 -6.58 8.77 10.58
CA LYS A 15 -5.66 9.91 10.52
C LYS A 15 -5.55 10.56 9.15
N ALA A 16 -5.48 9.78 8.07
CA ALA A 16 -5.18 10.31 6.75
C ALA A 16 -5.79 9.42 5.65
N PRO A 17 -6.99 9.75 5.14
CA PRO A 17 -7.69 8.92 4.16
C PRO A 17 -6.98 8.81 2.80
N ASN A 18 -5.92 9.57 2.57
CA ASN A 18 -5.15 9.61 1.32
C ASN A 18 -3.63 9.56 1.58
N ASP A 19 -3.18 8.83 2.59
CA ASP A 19 -1.76 8.68 2.88
C ASP A 19 -1.02 7.94 1.74
N ILE A 20 0.28 8.21 1.63
CA ILE A 20 1.16 7.65 0.61
C ILE A 20 2.22 6.82 1.34
N LYS A 21 2.31 5.54 1.00
CA LYS A 21 3.27 4.62 1.65
C LYS A 21 4.23 4.00 0.65
N THR A 22 5.50 3.96 1.01
CA THR A 22 6.52 3.22 0.25
C THR A 22 6.41 1.72 0.55
N PRO A 23 6.90 0.83 -0.32
CA PRO A 23 6.94 -0.60 -0.05
C PRO A 23 7.69 -0.93 1.25
N ALA A 24 8.74 -0.19 1.59
CA ALA A 24 9.48 -0.39 2.83
C ALA A 24 8.62 -0.08 4.07
N GLN A 25 7.82 0.99 4.03
CA GLN A 25 6.89 1.32 5.10
C GLN A 25 5.78 0.28 5.24
N LEU A 26 5.25 -0.22 4.11
CA LEU A 26 4.28 -1.30 4.12
C LEU A 26 4.86 -2.58 4.71
N LEU A 27 6.08 -2.95 4.32
CA LEU A 27 6.76 -4.14 4.80
C LEU A 27 7.05 -4.06 6.31
N SER A 28 7.49 -2.88 6.79
CA SER A 28 7.75 -2.65 8.21
C SER A 28 6.52 -2.85 9.09
N VAL A 29 5.31 -2.53 8.58
CA VAL A 29 4.05 -2.72 9.31
C VAL A 29 3.51 -4.14 9.16
N LEU A 30 3.66 -4.74 7.98
CA LEU A 30 3.03 -6.03 7.65
C LEU A 30 3.90 -7.25 8.01
N GLY A 31 5.21 -7.06 8.18
CA GLY A 31 6.21 -8.08 8.49
C GLY A 31 7.13 -8.36 7.29
N GLU A 32 8.44 -8.41 7.54
CA GLU A 32 9.48 -8.64 6.52
C GLU A 32 9.37 -10.01 5.83
N ASP A 33 8.79 -11.00 6.51
CA ASP A 33 8.55 -12.35 5.99
C ASP A 33 7.50 -12.39 4.86
N LYS A 34 6.79 -11.29 4.62
CA LYS A 34 5.64 -11.22 3.70
C LYS A 34 5.89 -10.41 2.44
N GLU A 35 7.14 -10.09 2.13
CA GLU A 35 7.50 -9.20 1.02
C GLU A 35 6.93 -9.68 -0.34
N SER A 36 7.11 -10.96 -0.68
CA SER A 36 6.62 -11.52 -1.94
C SER A 36 5.08 -11.45 -2.02
N GLN A 37 4.40 -11.87 -0.95
CA GLN A 37 2.94 -11.84 -0.87
C GLN A 37 2.40 -10.39 -0.94
N MET A 38 3.09 -9.44 -0.32
CA MET A 38 2.74 -8.02 -0.35
C MET A 38 2.86 -7.46 -1.79
N LYS A 39 3.97 -7.77 -2.48
CA LYS A 39 4.20 -7.32 -3.86
C LYS A 39 3.14 -7.84 -4.84
N GLU A 40 2.77 -9.12 -4.72
CA GLU A 40 1.69 -9.72 -5.53
C GLU A 40 0.35 -9.02 -5.27
N MET A 41 -0.01 -8.84 -4.00
CA MET A 41 -1.26 -8.17 -3.63
C MET A 41 -1.30 -6.71 -4.07
N LEU A 42 -0.19 -5.97 -3.98
CA LEU A 42 -0.08 -4.60 -4.48
C LEU A 42 -0.29 -4.55 -5.99
N ALA A 43 0.33 -5.46 -6.74
CA ALA A 43 0.15 -5.53 -8.19
C ALA A 43 -1.31 -5.81 -8.58
N GLU A 44 -1.99 -6.70 -7.85
CA GLU A 44 -3.42 -6.94 -8.05
C GLU A 44 -4.26 -5.71 -7.73
N LEU A 45 -4.00 -5.01 -6.62
CA LEU A 45 -4.77 -3.83 -6.25
C LEU A 45 -4.55 -2.65 -7.20
N VAL A 46 -3.36 -2.53 -7.80
CA VAL A 46 -3.09 -1.56 -8.88
C VAL A 46 -3.86 -1.92 -10.14
N ARG A 47 -3.88 -3.20 -10.52
CA ARG A 47 -4.67 -3.71 -11.65
C ARG A 47 -6.17 -3.45 -11.46
N ASP A 48 -6.67 -3.67 -10.25
CA ASP A 48 -8.07 -3.46 -9.86
C ASP A 48 -8.42 -1.96 -9.72
N ARG A 49 -7.45 -1.07 -9.89
CA ARG A 49 -7.59 0.40 -9.73
C ARG A 49 -8.10 0.80 -8.34
N VAL A 50 -7.68 0.08 -7.31
CA VAL A 50 -7.95 0.39 -5.89
C VAL A 50 -6.83 1.26 -5.31
N VAL A 51 -5.58 0.99 -5.69
CA VAL A 51 -4.40 1.82 -5.39
C VAL A 51 -3.78 2.29 -6.71
N LYS A 52 -3.13 3.45 -6.68
CA LYS A 52 -2.25 3.91 -7.75
C LYS A 52 -0.80 3.91 -7.28
N GLU A 53 0.10 3.70 -8.23
CA GLU A 53 1.52 3.93 -8.03
C GLU A 53 1.80 5.43 -8.11
N THR A 54 2.63 5.92 -7.22
CA THR A 54 3.08 7.31 -7.15
C THR A 54 4.54 7.34 -6.68
N GLU A 55 5.06 8.54 -6.43
CA GLU A 55 6.40 8.73 -5.93
C GLU A 55 6.34 9.51 -4.61
N LEU A 56 7.12 9.09 -3.64
CA LEU A 56 7.33 9.79 -2.38
C LEU A 56 8.83 9.96 -2.18
N ASN A 57 9.33 11.20 -2.21
CA ASN A 57 10.74 11.53 -2.03
C ASN A 57 11.71 10.80 -2.98
N GLY A 58 11.35 10.59 -4.25
CA GLY A 58 12.20 9.85 -5.20
C GLY A 58 12.00 8.33 -5.17
N GLU A 59 11.16 7.81 -4.26
CA GLU A 59 10.90 6.37 -4.14
C GLU A 59 9.50 6.01 -4.64
N LYS A 60 9.37 4.81 -5.22
CA LYS A 60 8.08 4.24 -5.58
C LYS A 60 7.20 4.13 -4.33
N ALA A 61 5.98 4.63 -4.42
CA ALA A 61 5.00 4.60 -3.35
C ALA A 61 3.60 4.26 -3.87
N TYR A 62 2.68 4.01 -2.95
CA TYR A 62 1.31 3.62 -3.25
C TYR A 62 0.33 4.49 -2.48
N GLN A 63 -0.75 4.88 -3.15
CA GLN A 63 -1.84 5.68 -2.59
C GLN A 63 -3.18 5.05 -2.95
N VAL A 64 -4.09 4.91 -1.99
CA VAL A 64 -5.46 4.44 -2.26
C VAL A 64 -6.19 5.47 -3.12
N ILE A 65 -6.93 5.00 -4.12
CA ILE A 65 -7.77 5.84 -4.95
C ILE A 65 -9.10 6.00 -4.22
N ALA A 66 -9.25 7.11 -3.47
CA ALA A 66 -10.53 7.50 -2.91
C ALA A 66 -11.50 7.86 -4.05
N ARG A 67 -12.67 7.23 -4.09
CA ARG A 67 -13.81 7.59 -4.94
C ARG A 67 -14.89 8.27 -4.13
#